data_AF-A0A1I8BS49-F1
#
_entry.id   AF-A0A1I8BS49-F1
#
_cell.length_a   1.000
_cell.length_b   1.000
_cell.length_c   1.000
_cell.angle_alpha   90.00
_cell.angle_beta   90.00
_cell.angle_gamma   90.00
#
_symmetry.space_group_name_H-M   'P 1'
#
loop_
_entity.id
_entity.type
_entity.pdbx_description
1 polymer ?
#
loop_
_entity_poly.entity_id
_entity_poly.type
_entity_poly.pdbx_seq_one_letter_code
_entity_poly.pdbx_strand_id
1 'polypeptide(L)'
;MFALLKRQFISSFIAPQESFVIPVATVTSQPLIMRIRRHKMNRHKYLKRLKRDWWQIKKRHAQKKQRAEDLFRGRMREILAEFERFDPLEYVKETMEKANKDWRVDVEPSGRKKFPHWSTLMSLEELYSVEKDDYIDKRFGLPSSEECPILNKLCADYQRHYIVGPPKEFLEKIRKNEEEERRKILEMSGYSITKIEGKSEEK
;
A
#
# COMPACT_ATOMS: atom_id res chain seq x y z
N MET A 1 -95.50 -35.23 39.39
CA MET A 1 -95.62 -33.81 39.00
C MET A 1 -94.46 -33.44 38.07
N PHE A 2 -94.67 -33.50 36.76
CA PHE A 2 -93.69 -33.08 35.75
C PHE A 2 -94.08 -31.68 35.26
N ALA A 3 -93.25 -30.68 35.55
CA ALA A 3 -93.45 -29.33 35.05
C ALA A 3 -92.77 -29.16 33.68
N LEU A 4 -93.61 -29.07 32.64
CA LEU A 4 -93.22 -28.69 31.27
C LEU A 4 -92.96 -27.18 31.21
N LEU A 5 -91.69 -26.78 31.12
CA LEU A 5 -91.31 -25.42 30.78
C LEU A 5 -91.28 -25.26 29.26
N LYS A 6 -92.34 -24.62 28.73
CA LYS A 6 -92.43 -24.16 27.33
C LYS A 6 -91.34 -23.13 27.06
N ARG A 7 -90.36 -23.49 26.23
CA ARG A 7 -89.35 -22.56 25.73
C ARG A 7 -90.00 -21.70 24.63
N GLN A 8 -90.32 -20.45 24.94
CA GLN A 8 -90.67 -19.45 23.94
C GLN A 8 -89.42 -19.13 23.12
N PHE A 9 -89.49 -19.38 21.80
CA PHE A 9 -88.46 -19.00 20.85
C PHE A 9 -88.64 -17.51 20.52
N ILE A 10 -87.87 -16.65 21.18
CA ILE A 10 -87.74 -15.25 20.74
C ILE A 10 -86.85 -15.28 19.51
N SER A 11 -87.46 -15.07 18.33
CA SER A 11 -86.73 -14.81 17.09
C SER A 11 -86.10 -13.42 17.19
N SER A 12 -84.91 -13.33 17.78
CA SER A 12 -84.07 -12.15 17.63
C SER A 12 -83.56 -12.12 16.19
N PHE A 13 -84.01 -11.11 15.47
CA PHE A 13 -83.51 -10.71 14.16
C PHE A 13 -82.02 -10.37 14.32
N ILE A 14 -81.13 -11.30 13.97
CA ILE A 14 -79.68 -11.10 14.02
C ILE A 14 -79.31 -10.32 12.75
N ALA A 15 -79.05 -9.02 12.90
CA ALA A 15 -78.41 -8.22 11.86
C ALA A 15 -77.10 -8.89 11.43
N PRO A 16 -76.76 -8.89 10.12
CA PRO A 16 -75.52 -9.48 9.66
C PRO A 16 -74.38 -8.70 10.29
N GLN A 17 -73.65 -9.34 11.19
CA GLN A 17 -72.39 -8.81 11.71
C GLN A 17 -71.46 -8.67 10.52
N GLU A 18 -71.13 -7.43 10.15
CA GLU A 18 -70.03 -7.16 9.22
C GLU A 18 -68.83 -7.94 9.75
N SER A 19 -68.39 -8.94 8.99
CA SER A 19 -67.20 -9.70 9.33
C SER A 19 -66.06 -8.70 9.40
N PHE A 20 -65.64 -8.36 10.60
CA PHE A 20 -64.45 -7.57 10.84
C PHE A 20 -63.29 -8.39 10.30
N VAL A 21 -62.92 -8.15 9.04
CA VAL A 21 -61.73 -8.71 8.43
C VAL A 21 -60.60 -8.07 9.17
N ILE A 22 -60.15 -8.71 10.25
CA ILE A 22 -58.89 -8.36 10.88
C ILE A 22 -57.88 -8.50 9.74
N PRO A 23 -57.24 -7.40 9.29
CA PRO A 23 -56.20 -7.53 8.30
C PRO A 23 -55.18 -8.46 8.93
N VAL A 24 -55.00 -9.64 8.35
CA VAL A 24 -53.95 -10.57 8.72
C VAL A 24 -52.68 -9.76 8.54
N ALA A 25 -52.17 -9.20 9.64
CA ALA A 25 -50.90 -8.52 9.67
C ALA A 25 -49.92 -9.57 9.15
N THR A 26 -49.56 -9.44 7.88
CA THR A 26 -48.61 -10.33 7.20
C THR A 26 -47.37 -10.28 8.05
N VAL A 27 -47.14 -11.37 8.78
CA VAL A 27 -46.18 -11.43 9.88
C VAL A 27 -44.82 -11.04 9.33
N THR A 28 -44.41 -9.79 9.58
CA THR A 28 -43.08 -9.22 9.27
C THR A 28 -42.01 -9.76 10.24
N SER A 29 -42.14 -11.02 10.69
CA SER A 29 -41.12 -11.74 11.48
C SER A 29 -40.17 -12.58 10.60
N GLN A 30 -40.41 -12.60 9.29
CA GLN A 30 -39.70 -13.37 8.25
C GLN A 30 -38.16 -13.32 8.35
N PRO A 31 -37.47 -12.16 8.53
CA PRO A 31 -36.01 -12.16 8.55
C PRO A 31 -35.41 -12.76 9.83
N LEU A 32 -36.04 -12.56 10.99
CA LEU A 32 -35.55 -13.07 12.27
C LEU A 32 -35.75 -14.58 12.39
N ILE A 33 -36.91 -15.10 12.01
CA ILE A 33 -37.17 -16.54 12.07
C ILE A 33 -36.27 -17.31 11.10
N MET A 34 -35.99 -16.77 9.91
CA MET A 34 -35.05 -17.38 8.96
C MET A 34 -33.61 -17.38 9.51
N ARG A 35 -33.19 -16.31 10.19
CA ARG A 35 -31.89 -16.23 10.87
C ARG A 35 -31.80 -17.26 12.00
N ILE A 36 -32.83 -17.40 12.82
CA ILE A 36 -32.89 -18.39 13.90
C ILE A 36 -32.81 -19.81 13.34
N ARG A 37 -33.59 -20.14 12.29
CA ARG A 37 -33.54 -21.46 11.64
C ARG A 37 -32.17 -21.77 11.05
N ARG A 38 -31.52 -20.77 10.42
CA ARG A 38 -30.15 -20.91 9.91
C ARG A 38 -29.15 -21.17 11.04
N HIS A 39 -29.21 -20.39 12.12
CA HIS A 39 -28.33 -20.56 13.28
C HIS A 39 -28.54 -21.94 13.93
N LYS A 40 -29.80 -22.36 14.12
CA LYS A 40 -30.17 -23.69 14.63
C LYS A 40 -29.57 -24.80 13.78
N MET A 41 -29.75 -24.72 12.45
CA MET A 41 -29.22 -25.71 11.52
C MET A 41 -27.68 -25.73 11.52
N ASN A 42 -27.04 -24.56 11.54
CA ASN A 42 -25.58 -24.45 11.60
C ASN A 42 -25.02 -25.06 12.89
N ARG A 43 -25.64 -24.76 14.04
CA ARG A 43 -25.27 -25.34 15.34
C ARG A 43 -25.43 -26.86 15.34
N HIS A 44 -26.55 -27.38 14.82
CA HIS A 44 -26.79 -28.81 14.69
C HIS A 44 -25.73 -29.52 13.84
N LYS A 45 -25.43 -28.97 12.65
CA LYS A 45 -24.40 -29.49 11.75
C LYS A 45 -23.01 -29.41 12.39
N TYR A 46 -22.70 -28.33 13.10
CA TYR A 46 -21.44 -28.18 13.84
C TYR A 46 -21.29 -29.26 14.91
N LEU A 47 -22.30 -29.46 15.76
CA LEU A 47 -22.26 -30.47 16.82
C LEU A 47 -22.12 -31.90 16.27
N LYS A 48 -22.82 -32.23 15.18
CA LYS A 48 -22.65 -33.52 14.49
C LYS A 48 -21.23 -33.71 13.98
N ARG A 49 -20.64 -32.69 13.38
CA ARG A 49 -19.24 -32.73 12.88
C ARG A 49 -18.25 -32.87 14.03
N LEU A 50 -18.44 -32.13 15.11
CA LEU A 50 -17.61 -32.19 16.31
C LEU A 50 -17.65 -33.57 16.97
N LYS A 51 -18.83 -34.21 17.03
CA LYS A 51 -18.96 -35.59 17.53
C LYS A 51 -18.24 -36.59 16.62
N ARG A 52 -18.39 -36.46 15.30
CA ARG A 52 -17.75 -37.32 14.30
C ARG A 52 -16.22 -37.20 14.33
N ASP A 53 -15.70 -35.97 14.43
CA ASP A 53 -14.26 -35.67 14.32
C ASP A 53 -13.58 -35.51 15.69
N TRP A 54 -14.24 -35.91 16.77
CA TRP A 54 -13.84 -35.64 18.16
C TRP A 54 -12.37 -36.00 18.44
N TRP A 55 -11.93 -37.18 18.01
CA TRP A 55 -10.56 -37.67 18.24
C TRP A 55 -9.50 -36.85 17.50
N GLN A 56 -9.78 -36.45 16.26
CA GLN A 56 -8.88 -35.61 15.48
C GLN A 56 -8.74 -34.22 16.10
N ILE A 57 -9.87 -33.64 16.55
CA ILE A 57 -9.91 -32.37 17.26
C ILE A 57 -9.11 -32.46 18.57
N LYS A 58 -9.35 -33.51 19.37
CA LYS A 58 -8.62 -33.74 20.64
C LYS A 58 -7.12 -33.84 20.42
N LYS A 59 -6.67 -34.63 19.43
CA LYS A 59 -5.26 -34.75 19.05
C LYS A 59 -4.67 -33.40 18.66
N ARG A 60 -5.36 -32.63 17.81
CA ARG A 60 -4.94 -31.29 17.40
C ARG A 60 -4.82 -30.32 18.58
N HIS A 61 -5.76 -30.35 19.53
CA HIS A 61 -5.69 -29.54 20.74
C HIS A 61 -4.51 -29.91 21.63
N ALA A 62 -4.23 -31.21 21.80
CA ALA A 62 -3.06 -31.67 22.54
C ALA A 62 -1.77 -31.18 21.89
N GLN A 63 -1.63 -31.33 20.58
CA GLN A 63 -0.48 -30.81 19.82
C GLN A 63 -0.33 -29.29 19.94
N LYS A 64 -1.44 -28.54 19.88
CA LYS A 64 -1.41 -27.08 20.05
C LYS A 64 -0.90 -26.68 21.43
N LYS A 65 -1.31 -27.39 22.49
CA LYS A 65 -0.83 -27.17 23.85
C LYS A 65 0.65 -27.50 23.98
N GLN A 66 1.06 -28.65 23.48
CA GLN A 66 2.47 -29.06 23.48
C GLN A 66 3.37 -28.05 22.78
N ARG A 67 3.00 -27.56 21.59
CA ARG A 67 3.76 -26.51 20.89
C ARG A 67 3.88 -25.23 21.70
N ALA A 68 2.83 -24.84 22.42
CA ALA A 68 2.86 -23.65 23.27
C ALA A 68 3.79 -23.85 24.48
N GLU A 69 3.78 -25.04 25.08
CA GLU A 69 4.69 -25.42 26.15
C GLU A 69 6.15 -25.46 25.68
N ASP A 70 6.42 -26.06 24.52
CA ASP A 70 7.76 -26.15 23.93
C ASP A 70 8.32 -24.75 23.62
N LEU A 71 7.49 -23.86 23.08
CA LEU A 71 7.85 -22.47 22.81
C LEU A 71 8.14 -21.71 24.10
N PHE A 72 7.32 -21.90 25.13
CA PHE A 72 7.58 -21.33 26.46
C PHE A 72 8.91 -21.83 27.04
N ARG A 73 9.17 -23.14 26.99
CA ARG A 73 10.44 -23.75 27.42
C ARG A 73 11.62 -23.24 26.61
N GLY A 74 11.45 -22.99 25.31
CA GLY A 74 12.45 -22.35 24.45
C GLY A 74 12.84 -20.97 24.99
N ARG A 75 11.86 -20.09 25.16
CA ARG A 75 12.07 -18.74 25.70
C ARG A 75 12.72 -18.73 27.08
N MET A 76 12.29 -19.63 27.97
CA MET A 76 12.89 -19.73 29.30
C MET A 76 14.36 -20.19 29.25
N ARG A 77 14.70 -21.12 28.35
CA ARG A 77 16.08 -21.54 28.14
C ARG A 77 16.95 -20.42 27.57
N GLU A 78 16.42 -19.63 26.64
CA GLU A 78 17.12 -18.46 26.10
C GLU A 78 17.43 -17.45 27.21
N ILE A 79 16.43 -17.09 28.02
CA ILE A 79 16.60 -16.17 29.15
C ILE A 79 17.63 -16.71 30.15
N LEU A 80 17.55 -17.99 30.52
CA LEU A 80 18.51 -18.59 31.44
C LEU A 80 19.93 -18.65 30.84
N ALA A 81 20.06 -18.94 29.55
CA ALA A 81 21.34 -18.93 28.87
C ALA A 81 21.94 -17.51 28.79
N GLU A 82 21.10 -16.48 28.60
CA GLU A 82 21.52 -15.08 28.69
C GLU A 82 22.03 -14.74 30.10
N PHE A 83 21.31 -15.17 31.14
CA PHE A 83 21.75 -15.00 32.53
C PHE A 83 23.07 -15.73 32.83
N GLU A 84 23.25 -16.96 32.34
CA GLU A 84 24.47 -17.73 32.54
C GLU A 84 25.68 -17.11 31.80
N ARG A 85 25.44 -16.51 30.64
CA ARG A 85 26.47 -15.84 29.84
C ARG A 85 26.78 -14.41 30.31
N PHE A 86 25.93 -13.84 31.15
CA PHE A 86 26.07 -12.46 31.59
C PHE A 86 27.28 -12.30 32.53
N ASP A 87 28.34 -11.66 32.04
CA ASP A 87 29.45 -11.20 32.88
C ASP A 87 29.18 -9.76 33.36
N PRO A 88 28.92 -9.55 34.66
CA PRO A 88 28.63 -8.23 35.21
C PRO A 88 29.81 -7.26 35.08
N LEU A 89 31.06 -7.76 35.07
CA LEU A 89 32.23 -6.89 34.98
C LEU A 89 32.40 -6.34 33.56
N GLU A 90 32.20 -7.19 32.56
CA GLU A 90 32.20 -6.78 31.15
C GLU A 90 31.06 -5.79 30.88
N TYR A 91 29.85 -6.07 31.39
CA TYR A 91 28.71 -5.16 31.27
C TYR A 91 28.98 -3.76 31.84
N VAL A 92 29.59 -3.68 33.04
CA VAL A 92 29.94 -2.39 33.66
C VAL A 92 31.01 -1.68 32.83
N LYS A 93 32.05 -2.39 32.35
CA LYS A 93 33.09 -1.81 31.49
C LYS A 93 32.49 -1.23 30.21
N GLU A 94 31.67 -1.99 29.49
CA GLU A 94 30.98 -1.49 28.29
C GLU A 94 30.12 -0.26 28.60
N THR A 95 29.43 -0.26 29.74
CA THR A 95 28.56 0.84 30.13
C THR A 95 29.37 2.10 30.44
N MET A 96 30.51 1.95 31.13
CA MET A 96 31.45 3.04 31.39
C MET A 96 32.07 3.56 30.10
N GLU A 97 32.47 2.68 29.18
CA GLU A 97 33.00 3.05 27.87
C GLU A 97 31.97 3.81 27.03
N LYS A 98 30.72 3.34 26.99
CA LYS A 98 29.62 4.04 26.30
C LYS A 98 29.31 5.39 26.93
N ALA A 99 29.37 5.50 28.27
CA ALA A 99 29.14 6.76 28.98
C ALA A 99 30.30 7.76 28.80
N ASN A 100 31.54 7.26 28.75
CA ASN A 100 32.75 8.06 28.53
C ASN A 100 32.99 8.36 27.05
N LYS A 101 32.27 7.71 26.13
CA LYS A 101 32.37 7.96 24.69
C LYS A 101 31.95 9.40 24.40
N ASP A 102 32.95 10.25 24.13
CA ASP A 102 32.71 11.64 23.78
C ASP A 102 32.06 11.70 22.38
N TRP A 103 30.79 12.10 22.37
CA TRP A 103 29.98 12.25 21.16
C TRP A 103 30.50 13.35 20.24
N ARG A 104 31.46 14.17 20.67
CA ARG A 104 32.15 15.20 19.86
C ARG A 104 33.23 14.63 18.96
N VAL A 105 33.73 13.43 19.25
CA VAL A 105 34.82 12.79 18.48
C VAL A 105 34.29 12.07 17.23
N ASP A 106 33.03 11.60 17.25
CA ASP A 106 32.32 10.99 16.11
C ASP A 106 31.45 12.02 15.33
N VAL A 107 31.96 13.24 15.18
CA VAL A 107 31.26 14.35 14.51
C VAL A 107 32.02 14.68 13.24
N GLU A 108 31.30 14.93 12.14
CA GLU A 108 31.94 15.48 10.95
C GLU A 108 32.62 16.83 11.29
N PRO A 109 33.65 17.27 10.56
CA PRO A 109 34.30 18.58 10.76
C PRO A 109 33.32 19.77 10.78
N SER A 110 32.10 19.58 10.26
CA SER A 110 30.96 20.51 10.28
C SER A 110 30.26 20.66 11.64
N GLY A 111 30.50 19.81 12.64
CA GLY A 111 29.77 19.82 13.92
C GLY A 111 28.42 19.06 13.90
N ARG A 112 28.09 18.37 12.79
CA ARG A 112 26.85 17.57 12.65
C ARG A 112 27.06 16.12 13.05
N LYS A 113 26.05 15.51 13.70
CA LYS A 113 26.05 14.08 14.06
C LYS A 113 26.28 13.23 12.81
N LYS A 114 27.31 12.38 12.82
CA LYS A 114 27.60 11.43 11.74
C LYS A 114 26.60 10.28 11.84
N PHE A 115 25.45 10.42 11.18
CA PHE A 115 24.57 9.27 10.97
C PHE A 115 25.22 8.36 9.92
N PRO A 116 25.26 7.04 10.11
CA PRO A 116 25.68 6.15 9.04
C PRO A 116 24.74 6.38 7.86
N HIS A 117 25.30 6.75 6.72
CA HIS A 117 24.55 6.84 5.48
C HIS A 117 24.06 5.41 5.15
N TRP A 118 22.86 5.26 4.57
CA TRP A 118 22.34 3.94 4.16
C TRP A 118 23.28 3.18 3.22
N SER A 119 24.22 3.85 2.54
CA SER A 119 25.30 3.25 1.74
C SER A 119 26.49 2.72 2.56
N THR A 120 26.54 2.98 3.86
CA THR A 120 27.60 2.50 4.77
C THR A 120 27.22 1.17 5.44
N LEU A 121 25.94 0.79 5.44
CA LEU A 121 25.47 -0.43 6.09
C LEU A 121 25.69 -1.70 5.27
N MET A 122 25.86 -1.57 3.95
CA MET A 122 26.06 -2.70 3.04
C MET A 122 26.89 -2.21 1.85
N SER A 123 27.98 -2.89 1.54
CA SER A 123 28.78 -2.55 0.35
C SER A 123 27.97 -2.84 -0.92
N LEU A 124 28.22 -2.10 -2.01
CA LEU A 124 27.58 -2.40 -3.31
C LEU A 124 27.94 -3.81 -3.77
N GLU A 125 29.16 -4.25 -3.50
CA GLU A 125 29.64 -5.61 -3.73
C GLU A 125 28.77 -6.65 -3.00
N GLU A 126 28.44 -6.40 -1.74
CA GLU A 126 27.57 -7.27 -0.92
C GLU A 126 26.11 -7.24 -1.38
N LEU A 127 25.60 -6.08 -1.84
CA LEU A 127 24.25 -5.98 -2.42
C LEU A 127 24.10 -6.81 -3.71
N TYR A 128 25.13 -6.83 -4.54
CA TYR A 128 25.12 -7.50 -5.85
C TYR A 128 25.83 -8.86 -5.86
N SER A 129 26.31 -9.33 -4.70
CA SER A 129 27.09 -10.58 -4.56
C SER A 129 28.30 -10.63 -5.51
N VAL A 130 28.98 -9.50 -5.69
CA VAL A 130 30.18 -9.37 -6.52
C VAL A 130 31.41 -9.48 -5.62
N GLU A 131 32.47 -10.13 -6.08
CA GLU A 131 33.72 -10.18 -5.36
C GLU A 131 34.33 -8.78 -5.24
N LYS A 132 34.86 -8.45 -4.07
CA LYS A 132 35.47 -7.14 -3.83
C LYS A 132 36.81 -7.07 -4.55
N ASP A 133 36.86 -6.28 -5.61
CA ASP A 133 38.06 -6.00 -6.37
C ASP A 133 38.36 -4.49 -6.33
N ASP A 134 39.56 -4.12 -5.89
CA ASP A 134 39.99 -2.72 -5.76
C ASP A 134 40.37 -2.10 -7.11
N TYR A 135 40.46 -2.92 -8.16
CA TYR A 135 40.81 -2.50 -9.51
C TYR A 135 39.59 -2.11 -10.34
N ILE A 136 39.38 -0.80 -10.50
CA ILE A 136 38.38 -0.26 -11.44
C ILE A 136 39.03 -0.19 -12.84
N ASP A 137 38.68 -1.13 -13.71
CA ASP A 137 39.03 -1.01 -15.13
C ASP A 137 38.25 0.15 -15.75
N LYS A 138 38.96 1.24 -16.09
CA LYS A 138 38.39 2.44 -16.73
C LYS A 138 37.84 2.17 -18.12
N ARG A 139 38.12 0.99 -18.69
CA ARG A 139 37.59 0.53 -19.97
C ARG A 139 36.30 -0.26 -19.83
N PHE A 140 35.93 -0.65 -18.60
CA PHE A 140 34.71 -1.40 -18.35
C PHE A 140 33.48 -0.52 -18.65
N GLY A 141 32.68 -0.92 -19.63
CA GLY A 141 31.51 -0.16 -20.10
C GLY A 141 31.79 0.89 -21.19
N LEU A 142 33.05 1.05 -21.63
CA LEU A 142 33.31 1.75 -22.90
C LEU A 142 32.99 0.78 -24.06
N PRO A 143 32.25 1.22 -25.08
CA PRO A 143 31.91 0.35 -26.20
C PRO A 143 33.19 -0.06 -26.95
N SER A 144 33.31 -1.35 -27.22
CA SER A 144 34.35 -1.84 -28.13
C SER A 144 34.14 -1.31 -29.56
N SER A 145 35.17 -1.37 -30.41
CA SER A 145 35.09 -0.91 -31.81
C SER A 145 33.95 -1.59 -32.58
N GLU A 146 33.56 -2.79 -32.19
CA GLU A 146 32.45 -3.57 -32.78
C GLU A 146 31.07 -3.16 -32.21
N GLU A 147 31.03 -2.60 -31.00
CA GLU A 147 29.80 -2.25 -30.28
C GLU A 147 29.37 -0.80 -30.53
N CYS A 148 30.31 0.09 -30.88
CA CYS A 148 30.04 1.46 -31.34
C CYS A 148 28.90 1.58 -32.37
N PRO A 149 28.86 0.79 -33.47
CA PRO A 149 27.78 0.87 -34.45
C PRO A 149 26.43 0.41 -33.89
N ILE A 150 26.41 -0.52 -32.94
CA ILE A 150 25.18 -1.01 -32.29
C ILE A 150 24.63 0.07 -31.36
N LEU A 151 25.50 0.68 -30.56
CA LEU A 151 25.16 1.79 -29.66
C LEU A 151 24.59 2.98 -30.44
N ASN A 152 25.19 3.33 -31.58
CA ASN A 152 24.73 4.42 -32.44
C ASN A 152 23.34 4.16 -33.01
N LYS A 153 23.03 2.91 -33.40
CA LYS A 153 21.69 2.51 -33.85
C LYS A 153 20.67 2.62 -32.72
N LEU A 154 21.00 2.08 -31.54
CA LEU A 154 20.15 2.17 -30.34
C LEU A 154 19.88 3.61 -29.92
N CYS A 155 20.90 4.47 -29.98
CA CYS A 155 20.77 5.89 -29.69
C CYS A 155 19.82 6.57 -30.69
N ALA A 156 19.97 6.29 -32.00
CA ALA A 156 19.07 6.81 -33.02
C ALA A 156 17.62 6.32 -32.85
N ASP A 157 17.42 5.05 -32.51
CA ASP A 157 16.09 4.49 -32.25
C ASP A 157 15.46 5.07 -30.98
N TYR A 158 16.25 5.27 -29.91
CA TYR A 158 15.79 5.94 -28.70
C TYR A 158 15.34 7.38 -28.99
N GLN A 159 16.12 8.12 -29.78
CA GLN A 159 15.78 9.47 -30.18
C GLN A 159 14.47 9.51 -31.00
N ARG A 160 14.25 8.53 -31.88
CA ARG A 160 13.01 8.41 -32.67
C ARG A 160 11.78 8.12 -31.82
N HIS A 161 11.92 7.30 -30.78
CA HIS A 161 10.79 6.80 -30.01
C HIS A 161 10.47 7.64 -28.75
N TYR A 162 11.46 8.27 -28.13
CA TYR A 162 11.32 8.86 -26.80
C TYR A 162 11.63 10.35 -26.71
N ILE A 163 12.31 10.95 -27.70
CA ILE A 163 12.44 12.41 -27.73
C ILE A 163 11.18 13.00 -28.34
N VAL A 164 10.25 13.39 -27.47
CA VAL A 164 9.29 14.44 -27.77
C VAL A 164 10.13 15.68 -28.05
N GLY A 165 10.14 16.16 -29.31
CA GLY A 165 10.78 17.42 -29.65
C GLY A 165 10.31 18.53 -28.69
N PRO A 166 11.09 19.60 -28.48
CA PRO A 166 10.70 20.66 -27.56
C PRO A 166 9.26 21.11 -27.87
N PRO A 167 8.40 21.29 -26.84
CA PRO A 167 7.00 21.65 -27.05
C PRO A 167 6.90 22.80 -28.05
N LYS A 168 5.93 22.78 -28.97
CA LYS A 168 5.77 23.85 -29.99
C LYS A 168 5.83 25.25 -29.36
N GLU A 169 5.29 25.38 -28.14
CA GLU A 169 5.33 26.58 -27.31
C GLU A 169 6.75 27.09 -27.00
N PHE A 170 7.73 26.19 -26.83
CA PHE A 170 9.13 26.53 -26.59
C PHE A 170 9.79 27.09 -27.86
N LEU A 171 9.51 26.51 -29.03
CA LEU A 171 10.01 27.00 -30.31
C LEU A 171 9.36 28.34 -30.69
N GLU A 172 8.08 28.53 -30.38
CA GLU A 172 7.39 29.82 -30.56
C GLU A 172 7.95 30.92 -29.65
N LYS A 173 8.35 30.59 -28.41
CA LYS A 173 9.03 31.54 -27.53
C LYS A 173 10.39 31.97 -28.07
N ILE A 174 11.18 31.04 -28.60
CA ILE A 174 12.47 31.37 -29.23
C ILE A 174 12.26 32.29 -30.42
N ARG A 175 11.31 31.98 -31.32
CA ARG A 175 10.98 32.83 -32.47
C ARG A 175 10.54 34.24 -32.07
N LYS A 176 9.68 34.36 -31.04
CA LYS A 176 9.23 35.67 -30.54
C LYS A 176 10.38 36.48 -29.94
N ASN A 177 11.28 35.85 -29.18
CA ASN A 177 12.46 36.51 -28.65
C ASN A 177 13.39 37.00 -29.78
N GLU A 178 13.62 36.19 -30.82
CA GLU A 178 14.43 36.60 -31.98
C GLU A 178 13.78 37.77 -32.75
N GLU A 179 12.45 37.78 -32.88
CA GLU A 179 11.71 38.90 -33.50
C GLU A 179 11.77 40.17 -32.65
N GLU A 180 11.67 40.06 -31.32
CA GLU A 180 11.82 41.18 -30.40
C GLU A 180 13.23 41.74 -30.40
N GLU A 181 14.26 40.89 -30.46
CA GLU A 181 15.65 41.32 -30.61
C GLU A 181 15.86 42.04 -31.94
N ARG A 182 15.32 41.52 -33.04
CA ARG A 182 15.36 42.20 -34.35
C ARG A 182 14.65 43.56 -34.32
N ARG A 183 13.49 43.66 -33.65
CA ARG A 183 12.77 44.93 -33.47
C ARG A 183 13.57 45.93 -32.65
N LYS A 184 14.16 45.50 -31.53
CA LYS A 184 15.05 46.35 -30.71
C LYS A 184 16.26 46.85 -31.50
N ILE A 185 16.88 45.98 -32.31
CA ILE A 185 17.99 46.37 -33.19
C ILE A 185 17.52 47.43 -34.21
N LEU A 186 16.33 47.25 -34.80
CA LEU A 186 15.77 48.21 -35.75
C LEU A 186 15.47 49.57 -35.09
N GLU A 187 14.86 49.55 -33.89
CA GLU A 187 14.57 50.76 -33.10
C GLU A 187 15.85 51.50 -32.69
N MET A 188 16.90 50.76 -32.31
CA MET A 188 18.21 51.35 -32.02
C MET A 188 18.90 51.92 -33.26
N SER A 189 18.57 51.44 -34.46
CA SER A 189 19.12 51.95 -35.73
C SER A 189 18.44 53.23 -36.25
N GLY A 190 17.38 53.70 -35.59
CA GLY A 190 16.74 54.99 -35.89
C GLY A 190 15.83 55.02 -37.13
N TYR A 191 15.52 53.87 -37.74
CA TYR A 191 14.54 53.79 -38.84
C TYR A 191 13.11 53.73 -38.30
N SER A 192 12.34 54.81 -38.47
CA SER A 192 10.90 54.81 -38.23
C SER A 192 10.14 54.26 -39.45
N ILE A 193 9.24 53.31 -39.22
CA ILE A 193 8.36 52.77 -40.26
C ILE A 193 7.22 53.77 -40.49
N THR A 194 7.40 54.72 -41.40
CA THR A 194 6.28 55.39 -42.04
C THR A 194 5.77 54.54 -43.19
N LYS A 195 4.44 54.45 -43.25
CA LYS A 195 3.61 53.76 -44.25
C LYS A 195 4.23 53.70 -45.66
N ILE A 196 4.27 52.51 -46.23
CA ILE A 196 4.20 52.33 -47.69
C ILE A 196 2.83 51.69 -47.98
N GLU A 197 1.79 52.54 -47.95
CA GLU A 197 0.57 52.28 -48.70
C GLU A 197 0.88 52.58 -50.19
N GLY A 198 0.72 51.57 -51.05
CA GLY A 198 0.36 51.73 -52.47
C GLY A 198 1.45 52.09 -53.50
N LYS A 199 1.80 51.12 -54.36
CA LYS A 199 1.59 51.15 -55.83
C LYS A 199 2.43 50.11 -56.56
N SER A 200 1.76 49.06 -57.04
CA SER A 200 1.85 48.59 -58.44
C SER A 200 0.71 47.61 -58.65
N GLU A 201 -0.46 48.18 -58.95
CA GLU A 201 -1.41 47.56 -59.86
C GLU A 201 -0.69 47.31 -61.19
N GLU A 202 -0.59 46.05 -61.58
CA GLU A 202 -1.29 45.62 -62.79
C GLU A 202 -2.74 45.35 -62.33
N LYS A 203 -3.80 46.07 -62.71
CA LYS A 203 -4.07 47.21 -63.60
C LYS A 203 -5.17 48.04 -62.96
#